data_AF-A0A8T5DPT0-F1
#
_entry.id   AF-A0A8T5DPT0-F1
#
_cell.length_a   1.000
_cell.length_b   1.000
_cell.length_c   1.000
_cell.angle_alpha   90.00
_cell.angle_beta   90.00
_cell.angle_gamma   90.00
#
_symmetry.space_group_name_H-M   'P 1'
#
loop_
_entity.id
_entity.type
_entity.pdbx_description
1 polymer ?
#
loop_
_entity_poly.entity_id
_entity_poly.type
_entity_poly.pdbx_seq_one_letter_code
_entity_poly.pdbx_strand_id
1 'polypeptide(L)' 'MIKKVISIMVIVIVIANIALFAFQKINTLLFWLVIVIAAVYAHFIMPKLK' A
#
# COMPACT_ATOMS: atom_id res chain seq x y z
N MET A 1 -9.04 4.87 -17.03
CA MET A 1 -9.68 3.97 -16.04
C MET A 1 -8.68 3.11 -15.29
N ILE A 2 -7.82 2.33 -15.97
CA ILE A 2 -6.83 1.41 -15.33
C ILE A 2 -6.02 2.06 -14.18
N LYS A 3 -5.50 3.28 -14.38
CA LYS A 3 -4.65 3.95 -13.37
C LYS A 3 -5.40 4.29 -12.06
N LYS A 4 -6.70 4.60 -12.14
CA LYS A 4 -7.55 4.83 -10.96
C LYS A 4 -7.80 3.52 -10.20
N VAL A 5 -8.03 2.42 -10.91
CA VAL A 5 -8.23 1.09 -10.30
C VAL A 5 -6.98 0.64 -9.56
N ILE A 6 -5.79 0.81 -10.17
CA ILE A 6 -4.51 0.49 -9.55
C ILE A 6 -4.31 1.32 -8.27
N SER A 7 -4.61 2.62 -8.31
CA SER A 7 -4.53 3.48 -7.12
C SER A 7 -5.45 3.01 -5.99
N ILE A 8 -6.69 2.63 -6.31
CA ILE A 8 -7.63 2.09 -5.31
C ILE A 8 -7.11 0.77 -4.73
N MET A 9 -6.58 -0.13 -5.55
CA MET A 9 -6.01 -1.39 -5.07
C MET A 9 -4.85 -1.16 -4.09
N VAL A 10 -3.93 -0.23 -4.40
CA VAL A 10 -2.80 0.09 -3.51
C VAL A 10 -3.32 0.60 -2.16
N ILE A 11 -4.34 1.46 -2.16
CA ILE A 11 -4.97 1.95 -0.92
C ILE A 11 -5.57 0.80 -0.12
N VAL A 12 -6.31 -0.11 -0.77
CA VAL A 12 -6.93 -1.27 -0.12
C VAL A 12 -5.87 -2.19 0.50
N ILE A 13 -4.75 -2.44 -0.20
CA ILE A 13 -3.63 -3.26 0.31
C ILE A 13 -3.02 -2.60 1.55
N VAL A 14 -2.78 -1.29 1.54
CA VAL A 14 -2.23 -0.57 2.69
C VAL A 14 -3.18 -0.63 3.88
N ILE A 15 -4.48 -0.42 3.67
CA ILE A 15 -5.50 -0.51 4.73
C ILE A 15 -5.54 -1.93 5.33
N ALA A 16 -5.53 -2.96 4.48
CA ALA A 16 -5.49 -4.35 4.94
C ALA A 16 -4.21 -4.65 5.75
N ASN A 17 -3.06 -4.14 5.32
CA ASN A 17 -1.79 -4.29 6.03
C ASN A 17 -1.83 -3.63 7.43
N ILE A 18 -2.44 -2.45 7.54
CA ILE A 18 -2.65 -1.78 8.83
C ILE A 18 -3.58 -2.61 9.73
N ALA A 19 -4.68 -3.14 9.19
CA ALA A 19 -5.59 -3.98 9.96
C ALA A 19 -4.89 -5.25 10.47
N LEU A 20 -4.15 -5.94 9.60
CA LEU A 20 -3.38 -7.13 9.98
C LEU A 20 -2.33 -6.85 11.05
N PHE A 21 -1.67 -5.68 10.99
CA PHE A 21 -0.72 -5.25 12.02
C PHE A 21 -1.43 -4.95 13.35
N ALA A 22 -2.57 -4.27 13.31
CA ALA A 22 -3.37 -3.97 14.50
C ALA A 22 -3.88 -5.24 15.21
N PHE A 23 -4.22 -6.28 14.45
CA PHE A 23 -4.57 -7.60 15.00
C PHE A 23 -3.35 -8.44 15.41
N GLN A 24 -2.14 -7.89 15.36
CA GLN A 24 -0.88 -8.58 15.66
C GLN A 24 -0.68 -9.87 14.84
N LYS A 25 -1.30 -9.94 13.64
CA LYS A 25 -1.16 -11.09 12.73
C LYS A 25 0.10 -11.03 11.88
N ILE A 26 0.76 -9.87 11.83
CA ILE A 26 2.01 -9.66 11.09
C ILE A 26 3.06 -8.98 11.98
N ASN A 27 4.32 -9.33 11.76
CA ASN A 27 5.46 -8.74 12.47
C ASN A 27 5.75 -7.33 11.97
N THR A 28 6.32 -6.51 12.85
CA THR A 28 6.70 -5.11 12.59
C THR A 28 7.55 -4.97 11.32
N LEU A 29 8.50 -5.89 11.10
CA LEU A 29 9.38 -5.86 9.93
C LEU A 29 8.61 -6.07 8.62
N LEU A 30 7.63 -6.98 8.62
CA LEU A 30 6.80 -7.28 7.45
C LEU A 30 5.83 -6.13 7.14
N PHE A 31 5.25 -5.52 8.19
CA PHE A 31 4.42 -4.32 8.06
C PHE A 31 5.17 -3.19 7.36
N TRP A 32 6.38 -2.85 7.84
CA TRP A 32 7.19 -1.77 7.26
C TRP A 32 7.63 -2.08 5.84
N LEU A 33 7.99 -3.33 5.54
CA LEU A 33 8.41 -3.75 4.21
C LEU A 33 7.27 -3.54 3.18
N VAL A 34 6.03 -3.92 3.54
CA VAL A 34 4.85 -3.70 2.69
C VAL A 34 4.58 -2.20 2.50
N ILE A 35 4.69 -1.39 3.55
CA ILE A 35 4.53 0.08 3.47
C ILE A 35 5.56 0.71 2.53
N VAL A 36 6.84 0.32 2.65
CA VAL A 36 7.91 0.86 1.80
C VAL A 36 7.69 0.48 0.34
N ILE A 37 7.33 -0.78 0.05
CA ILE A 37 7.03 -1.22 -1.31
C ILE A 37 5.83 -0.45 -1.88
N ALA A 38 4.76 -0.28 -1.10
CA ALA A 38 3.58 0.47 -1.53
C ALA A 38 3.90 1.94 -1.80
N ALA A 39 4.76 2.56 -1.00
CA ALA A 39 5.20 3.94 -1.18
C ALA A 39 6.06 4.11 -2.45
N VAL A 40 7.01 3.19 -2.68
CA VAL A 40 7.82 3.16 -3.91
C VAL A 40 6.92 3.00 -5.13
N TYR A 41 5.99 2.03 -5.09
CA TYR A 41 5.04 1.81 -6.16
C TYR A 41 4.18 3.06 -6.44
N ALA A 42 3.68 3.70 -5.39
CA ALA A 42 2.89 4.92 -5.51
C ALA A 42 3.70 6.07 -6.11
N HIS A 43 4.99 6.19 -5.78
CA HIS A 43 5.84 7.26 -6.30
C HIS A 43 6.18 7.11 -7.79
N PHE A 44 6.50 5.90 -8.24
CA PHE A 44 6.96 5.65 -9.60
C PHE A 44 5.83 5.37 -10.60
N ILE A 45 4.77 4.68 -10.17
CA ILE A 45 3.74 4.15 -11.08
C ILE A 45 2.45 4.98 -11.03
N MET A 46 2.15 5.61 -9.90
CA MET A 46 0.93 6.39 -9.78
C MET A 46 1.10 7.72 -10.53
N PRO A 47 0.17 8.08 -11.44
CA PRO A 47 0.25 9.34 -12.15
C PRO A 47 0.13 10.47 -11.13
N LYS A 48 1.17 11.30 -11.01
CA LYS A 48 1.15 12.51 -10.19
C LYS A 48 -0.03 13.36 -10.65
N LEU A 49 -0.91 13.74 -9.72
CA LEU A 49 -1.93 14.75 -10.02
C LEU A 49 -1.16 16.02 -10.39
N LYS A 50 -1.30 16.44 -11.66
CA LYS A 50 -0.86 17.76 -12.11
C LYS A 50 -1.73 18.83 -11.44
#